data_AF-A0A4R5K8C7-F1
#
_entry.id   AF-A0A4R5K8C7-F1
#
_cell.length_a   1.000
_cell.length_b   1.000
_cell.length_c   1.000
_cell.angle_alpha   90.00
_cell.angle_beta   90.00
_cell.angle_gamma   90.00
#
_symmetry.space_group_name_H-M   'P 1'
#
loop_
_entity.id
_entity.type
_entity.pdbx_description
1 polymer ?
#
loop_
_entity_poly.entity_id
_entity_poly.type
_entity_poly.pdbx_seq_one_letter_code
_entity_poly.pdbx_strand_id
1 'polypeptide(L)'
;MTLSTTTVDALRDLQQVAWQNSEDKGFHDNEPTGAAELAIYNGNRLMLIVSEAAEALEEIRAGRSASETYYPDAPKDSHAERPEPGRYKPEGVPSELADIVIRCFDFAGSNGFDLGQIIQEKLTYNRSRERMHGKRF
;
A
#
# COMPACT_ATOMS: atom_id res chain seq x y z
N MET A 1 -10.49 -11.51 17.84
CA MET A 1 -11.38 -10.71 16.95
C MET A 1 -10.97 -10.99 15.52
N THR A 2 -11.80 -11.72 14.78
CA THR A 2 -11.63 -11.89 13.34
C THR A 2 -12.20 -10.65 12.63
N LEU A 3 -11.71 -10.33 11.44
CA LEU A 3 -12.39 -9.36 10.58
C LEU A 3 -13.80 -9.87 10.26
N SER A 4 -14.76 -8.95 10.14
CA SER A 4 -16.09 -9.29 9.65
C SER A 4 -16.04 -9.63 8.16
N THR A 5 -17.04 -10.35 7.65
CA THR A 5 -17.18 -10.60 6.21
C THR A 5 -17.20 -9.30 5.42
N THR A 6 -17.98 -8.31 5.86
CA THR A 6 -18.04 -6.97 5.25
C THR A 6 -16.68 -6.29 5.19
N THR A 7 -15.83 -6.49 6.21
CA THR A 7 -14.47 -5.93 6.21
C THR A 7 -13.58 -6.64 5.18
N VAL A 8 -13.67 -7.96 5.06
CA VAL A 8 -12.92 -8.71 4.04
C VAL A 8 -13.37 -8.29 2.64
N ASP A 9 -14.68 -8.12 2.43
CA ASP A 9 -15.22 -7.65 1.15
C ASP A 9 -14.74 -6.23 0.82
N ALA A 10 -14.69 -5.32 1.80
CA ALA A 10 -14.11 -3.99 1.59
C ALA A 10 -12.61 -4.03 1.22
N LEU A 11 -11.84 -5.00 1.72
CA LEU A 11 -10.44 -5.19 1.30
C LEU A 11 -10.34 -5.71 -0.13
N ARG A 12 -11.27 -6.57 -0.57
CA ARG A 12 -11.36 -7.03 -1.96
C ARG A 12 -11.73 -5.88 -2.90
N ASP A 13 -12.66 -5.03 -2.49
CA ASP A 13 -13.05 -3.84 -3.26
C ASP A 13 -11.85 -2.91 -3.42
N LEU A 14 -11.10 -2.66 -2.33
CA LEU A 14 -9.86 -1.88 -2.40
C LEU A 14 -8.81 -2.55 -3.30
N GLN A 15 -8.67 -3.87 -3.24
CA GLN A 15 -7.79 -4.61 -4.13
C GLN A 15 -8.14 -4.39 -5.60
N GLN A 16 -9.43 -4.53 -5.94
CA GLN A 16 -9.91 -4.34 -7.31
C GLN A 16 -9.68 -2.90 -7.79
N VAL A 17 -9.94 -1.90 -6.94
CA VAL A 17 -9.73 -0.49 -7.28
C VAL A 17 -8.25 -0.19 -7.50
N ALA A 18 -7.37 -0.69 -6.63
CA ALA A 18 -5.92 -0.49 -6.77
C ALA A 18 -5.39 -1.11 -8.07
N TRP A 19 -5.75 -2.36 -8.34
CA TRP A 19 -5.36 -3.06 -9.56
C TRP A 19 -5.91 -2.39 -10.82
N GLN A 20 -7.20 -2.03 -10.84
CA GLN A 20 -7.81 -1.39 -12.01
C GLN A 20 -7.17 -0.03 -12.31
N ASN A 21 -6.84 0.77 -11.29
CA ASN A 21 -6.17 2.05 -11.47
C ASN A 21 -4.77 1.91 -12.10
N SER A 22 -4.05 0.82 -11.79
CA SER A 22 -2.76 0.50 -12.40
C SER A 22 -2.94 0.01 -13.84
N GLU A 23 -3.92 -0.86 -14.06
CA GLU A 23 -4.30 -1.36 -15.39
C GLU A 23 -4.64 -0.21 -16.34
N ASP A 24 -5.50 0.71 -15.92
CA ASP A 24 -5.94 1.87 -16.71
C ASP A 24 -4.79 2.82 -17.09
N LYS A 25 -3.67 2.74 -16.36
CA LYS A 25 -2.45 3.52 -16.60
C LYS A 25 -1.39 2.74 -17.38
N GLY A 26 -1.68 1.52 -17.82
CA GLY A 26 -0.79 0.68 -18.61
C GLY A 26 0.36 0.05 -17.83
N PHE A 27 0.25 -0.04 -16.49
CA PHE A 27 1.33 -0.66 -15.68
C PHE A 27 1.49 -2.17 -15.93
N HIS A 28 0.49 -2.83 -16.52
CA HIS A 28 0.52 -4.26 -16.82
C HIS A 28 0.68 -4.59 -18.31
N ASP A 29 0.77 -3.58 -19.20
CA ASP A 29 0.80 -3.75 -20.66
C ASP A 29 1.93 -4.66 -21.16
N ASN A 30 3.03 -4.76 -20.40
CA ASN A 30 4.21 -5.52 -20.75
C ASN A 30 4.45 -6.72 -19.80
N GLU A 31 3.40 -7.20 -19.12
CA GLU A 31 3.52 -8.36 -18.23
C GLU A 31 3.93 -9.61 -19.03
N PRO A 32 5.06 -10.25 -18.70
CA PRO A 32 5.54 -11.40 -19.44
C PRO A 32 4.79 -12.69 -19.05
N THR A 33 4.58 -13.59 -20.01
CA THR A 33 3.92 -14.88 -19.78
C THR A 33 4.88 -16.01 -19.41
N GLY A 34 6.19 -15.82 -19.64
CA GLY A 34 7.22 -16.80 -19.32
C GLY A 34 7.54 -16.80 -17.83
N ALA A 35 7.64 -17.98 -17.21
CA ALA A 35 7.78 -18.08 -15.75
C ALA A 35 9.05 -17.40 -15.20
N ALA A 36 10.16 -17.45 -15.95
CA ALA A 36 11.42 -16.82 -15.54
C ALA A 36 11.34 -15.29 -15.64
N GLU A 37 10.81 -14.77 -16.74
CA GLU A 37 10.60 -13.33 -16.92
C GLU A 37 9.57 -12.79 -15.94
N LEU A 38 8.49 -13.54 -15.66
CA LEU A 38 7.46 -13.16 -14.69
C LEU A 38 8.02 -13.09 -13.27
N ALA A 39 8.94 -13.98 -12.90
CA ALA A 39 9.62 -13.90 -11.62
C ALA A 39 10.45 -12.62 -11.48
N ILE A 40 11.17 -12.21 -12.53
CA ILE A 40 11.93 -10.96 -12.56
C ILE A 40 11.00 -9.75 -12.51
N TYR A 41 9.94 -9.76 -13.33
CA TYR A 41 8.93 -8.72 -13.37
C TYR A 41 8.28 -8.50 -12.00
N ASN A 42 7.85 -9.58 -11.33
CA ASN A 42 7.32 -9.50 -9.98
C ASN A 42 8.36 -9.06 -8.96
N GLY A 43 9.63 -9.46 -9.11
CA GLY A 43 10.74 -8.94 -8.30
C GLY A 43 10.87 -7.42 -8.40
N ASN A 44 10.76 -6.86 -9.61
CA ASN A 44 10.78 -5.41 -9.81
C ASN A 44 9.58 -4.73 -9.14
N ARG A 45 8.38 -5.31 -9.23
CA ARG A 45 7.18 -4.77 -8.57
C ARG A 45 7.29 -4.78 -7.04
N LEU A 46 7.90 -5.83 -6.46
CA LEU A 46 8.21 -5.86 -5.03
C LEU A 46 9.19 -4.73 -4.64
N MET A 47 10.16 -4.40 -5.51
CA MET A 47 11.06 -3.28 -5.26
C MET A 47 10.37 -1.92 -5.31
N LEU A 48 9.29 -1.76 -6.08
CA LEU A 48 8.46 -0.54 -6.00
C LEU A 48 7.77 -0.40 -4.65
N ILE A 49 7.40 -1.49 -3.96
CA ILE A 49 6.89 -1.42 -2.60
C ILE A 49 8.00 -0.99 -1.62
N VAL A 50 9.21 -1.51 -1.82
CA VAL A 50 10.37 -1.15 -1.01
C VAL A 50 10.73 0.33 -1.19
N SER A 51 10.61 0.90 -2.38
CA SER A 51 10.90 2.33 -2.60
C SER A 51 9.95 3.22 -1.81
N GLU A 52 8.66 2.90 -1.71
CA GLU A 52 7.72 3.70 -0.89
C GLU A 52 8.10 3.68 0.61
N ALA A 53 8.58 2.55 1.11
CA ALA A 53 9.11 2.49 2.48
C ALA A 53 10.38 3.32 2.66
N ALA A 54 11.20 3.44 1.61
CA ALA A 54 12.36 4.33 1.62
C ALA A 54 11.93 5.80 1.56
N GLU A 55 10.92 6.16 0.77
CA GLU A 55 10.34 7.52 0.71
C GLU A 55 9.79 7.93 2.09
N ALA A 56 9.04 7.04 2.76
CA ALA A 56 8.59 7.26 4.14
C ALA A 56 9.77 7.52 5.11
N LEU A 57 10.89 6.82 4.94
CA LEU A 57 12.08 7.05 5.75
C LEU A 57 12.72 8.40 5.45
N GLU A 58 12.78 8.83 4.19
CA GLU A 58 13.35 10.12 3.81
C GLU A 58 12.53 11.29 4.39
N GLU A 59 11.20 11.18 4.51
CA GLU A 59 10.37 12.16 5.21
C GLU A 59 10.79 12.33 6.68
N ILE A 60 11.06 11.23 7.38
CA ILE A 60 11.56 11.26 8.77
C ILE A 60 12.97 11.87 8.82
N ARG A 61 13.84 11.53 7.86
CA ARG A 61 15.20 12.08 7.77
C ARG A 61 15.21 13.58 7.48
N ALA A 62 14.19 14.08 6.78
CA ALA A 62 13.94 15.50 6.58
C ALA A 62 13.40 16.22 7.82
N GLY A 63 13.20 15.49 8.93
CA GLY A 63 12.77 16.05 10.22
C GLY A 63 11.26 16.20 10.37
N ARG A 64 10.46 15.60 9.48
CA ARG A 64 9.00 15.61 9.57
C ARG A 64 8.49 14.59 10.56
N SER A 65 7.30 14.84 11.10
CA SER A 65 6.63 13.89 11.99
C SER A 65 6.07 12.71 11.20
N ALA A 66 6.10 11.50 11.79
CA ALA A 66 5.49 10.30 11.19
C ALA A 66 3.97 10.43 10.99
N SER A 67 3.32 11.38 11.66
CA SER A 67 1.89 11.67 11.51
C SER A 67 1.60 12.88 10.61
N GLU A 68 2.62 13.53 10.08
CA GLU A 68 2.47 14.73 9.25
C GLU A 68 1.98 14.36 7.86
N THR A 69 0.97 15.07 7.38
CA THR A 69 0.55 15.04 5.97
C THR A 69 0.51 16.48 5.50
N TYR A 70 1.12 16.75 4.35
CA TYR A 70 1.15 18.09 3.76
C TYR A 70 0.90 18.02 2.26
N TYR A 71 0.69 19.19 1.66
CA TYR A 71 0.34 19.34 0.25
C TYR A 71 1.21 20.46 -0.34
N PRO A 72 2.37 20.14 -0.96
CA PRO A 72 3.34 21.16 -1.36
C PRO A 72 2.81 22.15 -2.40
N ASP A 73 1.90 21.69 -3.27
CA ASP A 73 1.28 22.49 -4.34
C ASP A 73 -0.01 23.19 -3.92
N ALA A 74 -0.48 22.99 -2.68
CA ALA A 74 -1.67 23.66 -2.18
C ALA A 74 -1.39 25.15 -1.87
N PRO A 75 -2.35 26.06 -2.13
CA PRO A 75 -2.23 27.47 -1.77
C PRO A 75 -1.97 27.63 -0.26
N LYS A 76 -0.91 28.35 0.11
CA LYS A 76 -0.48 28.52 1.52
C LYS A 76 -1.48 29.32 2.37
N ASP A 77 -2.39 30.02 1.71
CA ASP A 77 -3.47 30.83 2.25
C ASP A 77 -4.77 30.05 2.42
N SER A 78 -4.83 28.77 2.00
CA SER A 78 -5.99 27.93 2.31
C SER A 78 -5.96 27.57 3.80
N HIS A 79 -6.84 28.17 4.59
CA HIS A 79 -7.06 27.83 6.00
C HIS A 79 -7.66 26.41 6.21
N ALA A 80 -7.79 25.60 5.16
CA ALA A 80 -8.28 24.24 5.25
C ALA A 80 -7.15 23.29 5.67
N GLU A 81 -7.36 22.54 6.75
CA GLU A 81 -6.40 21.52 7.24
C GLU A 81 -6.15 20.41 6.19
N ARG A 82 -7.11 20.19 5.28
CA ARG A 82 -6.99 19.31 4.11
C ARG A 82 -7.67 19.92 2.90
N PRO A 83 -7.04 19.93 1.71
CA PRO A 83 -7.68 20.37 0.49
C PRO A 83 -8.70 19.34 -0.03
N GLU A 84 -9.49 19.77 -1.01
CA GLU A 84 -10.40 18.89 -1.76
C GLU A 84 -9.66 17.63 -2.28
N PRO A 85 -10.21 16.42 -2.05
CA PRO A 85 -9.60 15.17 -2.52
C PRO A 85 -9.32 15.18 -4.03
N GLY A 86 -8.14 14.69 -4.42
CA GLY A 86 -7.72 14.61 -5.82
C GLY A 86 -7.27 15.93 -6.44
N ARG A 87 -7.37 17.07 -5.73
CA ARG A 87 -6.91 18.36 -6.24
C ARG A 87 -5.40 18.58 -6.11
N TYR A 88 -4.80 18.09 -5.03
CA TYR A 88 -3.37 18.18 -4.75
C TYR A 88 -2.84 16.84 -4.25
N LYS A 89 -1.59 16.50 -4.59
CA LYS A 89 -0.93 15.28 -4.11
C LYS A 89 -0.64 15.43 -2.60
N PRO A 90 -1.10 14.51 -1.74
CA PRO A 90 -0.60 14.43 -0.37
C PRO A 90 0.85 13.92 -0.35
N GLU A 91 1.64 14.39 0.60
CA GLU A 91 2.97 13.90 0.90
C GLU A 91 3.16 13.70 2.41
N GLY A 92 4.24 13.00 2.78
CA GLY A 92 4.57 12.64 4.14
C GLY A 92 4.42 11.14 4.40
N VAL A 93 4.93 10.67 5.54
CA VAL A 93 4.90 9.25 5.94
C VAL A 93 3.53 8.58 5.76
N PRO A 94 2.39 9.21 6.13
CA PRO A 94 1.07 8.60 5.91
C PRO A 94 0.72 8.39 4.44
N SER A 95 1.19 9.26 3.53
CA SER A 95 0.98 9.11 2.09
C SER A 95 1.78 7.93 1.55
N GLU A 96 3.06 7.84 1.90
CA GLU A 96 3.93 6.75 1.42
C GLU A 96 3.48 5.38 1.97
N LEU A 97 2.99 5.33 3.21
CA LEU A 97 2.37 4.10 3.75
C LEU A 97 1.08 3.71 3.01
N ALA A 98 0.30 4.69 2.52
CA ALA A 98 -0.86 4.41 1.68
C ALA A 98 -0.41 3.84 0.32
N ASP A 99 0.65 4.38 -0.28
CA ASP A 99 1.21 3.88 -1.52
C ASP A 99 1.76 2.44 -1.38
N ILE A 100 2.37 2.09 -0.25
CA ILE A 100 2.72 0.69 0.08
C ILE A 100 1.49 -0.21 0.02
N VAL A 101 0.40 0.18 0.68
CA VAL A 101 -0.84 -0.61 0.73
C VAL A 101 -1.45 -0.77 -0.66
N ILE A 102 -1.52 0.32 -1.43
CA ILE A 102 -2.02 0.31 -2.81
C ILE A 102 -1.18 -0.61 -3.69
N ARG A 103 0.15 -0.53 -3.63
CA ARG A 103 1.05 -1.39 -4.40
C ARG A 103 0.94 -2.87 -4.00
N CYS A 104 0.74 -3.18 -2.71
CA CYS A 104 0.50 -4.55 -2.27
C CYS A 104 -0.79 -5.12 -2.86
N PHE A 105 -1.85 -4.31 -2.89
CA PHE A 105 -3.13 -4.69 -3.46
C PHE A 105 -3.09 -4.84 -4.98
N ASP A 106 -2.44 -3.91 -5.68
CA ASP A 106 -2.16 -4.02 -7.11
C ASP A 106 -1.38 -5.30 -7.45
N PHE A 107 -0.32 -5.59 -6.67
CA PHE A 107 0.47 -6.80 -6.81
C PHE A 107 -0.36 -8.07 -6.65
N ALA A 108 -1.26 -8.09 -5.65
CA ALA A 108 -2.18 -9.19 -5.42
C ALA A 108 -3.19 -9.37 -6.54
N GLY A 109 -3.75 -8.27 -7.05
CA GLY A 109 -4.68 -8.27 -8.18
C GLY A 109 -4.06 -8.87 -9.44
N SER A 110 -2.89 -8.38 -9.86
CA SER A 110 -2.22 -8.86 -11.08
C SER A 110 -1.72 -10.31 -10.94
N ASN A 111 -1.38 -10.77 -9.73
CA ASN A 111 -1.00 -12.16 -9.48
C ASN A 111 -2.17 -13.09 -9.11
N GLY A 112 -3.41 -12.61 -9.13
CA GLY A 112 -4.61 -13.44 -9.00
C GLY A 112 -4.84 -14.06 -7.62
N PHE A 113 -4.39 -13.41 -6.53
CA PHE A 113 -4.68 -13.88 -5.17
C PHE A 113 -5.46 -12.86 -4.33
N ASP A 114 -6.27 -13.36 -3.40
CA ASP A 114 -7.09 -12.54 -2.50
C ASP A 114 -6.29 -12.12 -1.26
N LEU A 115 -5.70 -10.91 -1.31
CA LEU A 115 -4.91 -10.40 -0.19
C LEU A 115 -5.78 -10.12 1.05
N GLY A 116 -7.04 -9.71 0.87
CA GLY A 116 -7.97 -9.49 1.97
C GLY A 116 -8.21 -10.75 2.80
N GLN A 117 -8.44 -11.88 2.12
CA GLN A 117 -8.55 -13.19 2.76
C GLN A 117 -7.25 -13.62 3.44
N ILE A 118 -6.09 -13.46 2.78
CA ILE A 118 -4.79 -13.80 3.36
C ILE A 118 -4.51 -12.96 4.62
N ILE A 119 -4.85 -11.67 4.62
CA ILE A 119 -4.73 -10.79 5.79
C ILE A 119 -5.59 -11.34 6.94
N GLN A 120 -6.84 -11.71 6.69
CA GLN A 120 -7.72 -12.30 7.71
C GLN A 120 -7.13 -13.60 8.30
N GLU A 121 -6.66 -14.50 7.45
CA GLU A 121 -6.02 -15.75 7.86
C GLU A 121 -4.77 -15.47 8.71
N LYS A 122 -3.94 -14.52 8.26
CA LYS A 122 -2.70 -14.17 8.96
C LYS A 122 -2.95 -13.47 10.28
N LEU A 123 -3.94 -12.58 10.37
CA LEU A 123 -4.35 -11.93 11.62
C LEU A 123 -4.89 -12.96 12.62
N THR A 124 -5.64 -13.95 12.14
CA THR A 124 -6.15 -15.05 12.97
C THR A 124 -4.98 -15.91 13.50
N TYR A 125 -4.03 -16.26 12.64
CA TYR A 125 -2.81 -16.97 13.04
C TYR A 125 -1.95 -16.16 14.02
N ASN A 126 -1.70 -14.88 13.76
CA ASN A 126 -0.85 -14.05 14.62
C ASN A 126 -1.42 -13.89 16.03
N ARG A 127 -2.74 -14.00 16.21
CA ARG A 127 -3.39 -14.00 17.53
C ARG A 127 -3.16 -15.28 18.32
N SER A 128 -2.96 -16.43 17.67
CA SER A 128 -2.67 -17.69 18.37
C SER A 128 -1.21 -17.75 18.85
N ARG A 129 -0.37 -16.81 18.41
CA ARG A 129 1.04 -16.76 18.77
C ARG A 129 1.24 -16.14 20.14
N GLU A 130 2.24 -16.64 20.87
CA GLU A 130 2.71 -16.02 22.11
C GLU A 130 3.18 -14.58 21.87
N ARG A 131 3.06 -13.75 22.93
CA ARG A 131 3.44 -12.33 22.89
C ARG A 131 4.88 -12.17 22.39
N MET A 132 5.07 -11.34 21.37
CA MET A 132 6.36 -11.08 20.70
C MET A 132 7.02 -12.30 20.06
N HIS A 133 6.34 -13.44 19.91
CA HIS A 133 6.95 -14.69 19.44
C HIS A 133 8.19 -15.09 20.27
N GLY A 134 8.21 -14.74 21.56
CA GLY A 134 9.36 -14.93 22.44
C GLY A 134 10.53 -13.96 22.23
N LYS A 135 10.40 -12.97 21.33
CA LYS A 135 11.43 -11.95 21.11
C LYS A 135 11.38 -10.86 22.19
N ARG A 136 12.53 -10.37 22.64
CA ARG A 136 12.68 -9.15 23.45
C ARG A 136 13.29 -8.10 22.53
N PHE A 137 12.52 -7.07 22.19
CA PHE A 137 13.02 -5.85 21.58
C PHE A 137 12.91 -4.74 22.63
#